data_AF-A0A6I6EL28-F1
#
_entry.id   AF-A0A6I6EL28-F1
#
_cell.length_a   1.000
_cell.length_b   1.000
_cell.length_c   1.000
_cell.angle_alpha   90.00
_cell.angle_beta   90.00
_cell.angle_gamma   90.00
#
_symmetry.space_group_name_H-M   'P 1'
#
loop_
_entity.id
_entity.type
_entity.pdbx_description
1 polymer ?
#
loop_
_entity_poly.entity_id
_entity_poly.type
_entity_poly.pdbx_seq_one_letter_code
_entity_poly.pdbx_strand_id
1 'polypeptide(L)'
;MENKKIVLLMVIALSIITLAACAKDSKKNQDSVSKTEQNQQVKDSVYKADNTGKTASTNDTKVNKNVQVINTTNTVTKIEGRRKEFIGRLDSIQKELDALPEKKNSDAGVTIAMRSYYGKSYDMYDKALNEIYTLLKKQLSPKIMKNLQTKQIKWIKQKEAAADKEAAQYEGGTFEFVAYNLSLYESTKERCYELVNEYMTD
;
A
#
# COMPACT_ATOMS: atom_id res chain seq x y z
N MET A 1 -3.90 -36.37 2.66
CA MET A 1 -4.69 -35.43 1.84
C MET A 1 -3.71 -34.47 1.19
N GLU A 2 -3.69 -34.40 -0.13
CA GLU A 2 -2.71 -33.60 -0.88
C GLU A 2 -3.25 -32.19 -1.15
N ASN A 3 -2.46 -31.16 -0.82
CA ASN A 3 -2.84 -29.77 -1.04
C ASN A 3 -2.56 -29.36 -2.50
N LYS A 4 -3.57 -29.52 -3.37
CA LYS A 4 -3.52 -29.00 -4.75
C LYS A 4 -3.63 -27.48 -4.72
N LYS A 5 -2.55 -26.79 -5.11
CA LYS A 5 -2.54 -25.33 -5.29
C LYS A 5 -3.31 -25.00 -6.58
N ILE A 6 -4.46 -24.35 -6.44
CA ILE A 6 -5.21 -23.83 -7.58
C ILE A 6 -4.50 -22.56 -8.06
N VAL A 7 -3.89 -22.62 -9.24
CA VAL A 7 -3.35 -21.44 -9.93
C VAL A 7 -4.45 -20.94 -10.87
N LEU A 8 -5.01 -19.78 -10.55
CA LEU A 8 -6.03 -19.14 -11.37
C LEU A 8 -5.37 -18.48 -12.60
N LEU A 9 -5.48 -19.13 -13.76
CA LEU A 9 -5.03 -18.56 -15.04
C LEU A 9 -6.16 -17.70 -15.63
N MET A 10 -6.04 -16.38 -15.46
CA MET A 10 -6.87 -15.40 -16.18
C MET A 10 -6.47 -15.38 -17.66
N VAL A 11 -7.29 -15.97 -18.53
CA VAL A 11 -7.17 -15.83 -19.98
C VAL A 11 -8.20 -14.80 -20.46
N ILE A 12 -7.74 -13.58 -20.73
CA ILE A 12 -8.56 -12.53 -21.34
C ILE A 12 -8.31 -12.57 -22.86
N ALA A 13 -9.38 -12.77 -23.63
CA ALA A 13 -9.28 -12.89 -25.09
C ALA A 13 -9.01 -11.53 -25.74
N LEU A 14 -7.93 -11.43 -26.52
CA LEU A 14 -7.65 -10.25 -27.34
C LEU A 14 -8.66 -10.14 -28.50
N SER A 15 -9.52 -9.12 -28.43
CA SER A 15 -10.33 -8.66 -29.56
C SER A 15 -9.59 -7.51 -30.27
N ILE A 16 -8.79 -7.85 -31.29
CA ILE A 16 -8.00 -6.85 -32.03
C ILE A 16 -8.92 -6.09 -33.01
N ILE A 17 -9.16 -4.81 -32.75
CA ILE A 17 -9.75 -3.88 -33.72
C ILE A 17 -8.63 -2.99 -34.26
N THR A 18 -8.18 -3.25 -35.48
CA THR A 18 -7.21 -2.40 -36.16
C THR A 18 -7.87 -1.15 -36.73
N LEU A 19 -7.59 0.03 -36.17
CA LEU A 19 -7.95 1.30 -36.81
C LEU A 19 -6.82 1.74 -37.76
N ALA A 20 -7.17 2.02 -39.00
CA ALA A 20 -6.21 2.44 -40.03
C ALA A 20 -5.72 3.87 -39.79
N ALA A 21 -4.40 4.06 -39.91
CA ALA A 21 -3.78 5.37 -39.80
C ALA A 21 -3.88 6.17 -41.12
N CYS A 22 -4.45 7.37 -41.07
CA CYS A 22 -4.36 8.36 -42.14
C CYS A 22 -3.34 9.43 -41.77
N ALA A 23 -2.12 9.33 -42.32
CA ALA A 23 -1.12 10.39 -42.21
C ALA A 23 -1.46 11.56 -43.14
N LYS A 24 -1.28 12.79 -42.65
CA LYS A 24 -1.14 13.98 -43.52
C LYS A 24 -0.19 14.98 -42.89
N ASP A 25 0.66 15.55 -43.72
CA ASP A 25 1.99 16.03 -43.30
C ASP A 25 2.10 17.56 -43.16
N SER A 26 3.05 17.97 -42.32
CA SER A 26 3.79 19.24 -42.35
C SER A 26 3.10 20.59 -42.09
N LYS A 27 3.52 21.26 -41.00
CA LYS A 27 4.24 22.55 -41.07
C LYS A 27 4.95 22.91 -39.75
N LYS A 28 6.03 23.69 -39.86
CA LYS A 28 7.05 23.99 -38.83
C LYS A 28 7.15 25.49 -38.56
N ASN A 29 7.35 25.88 -37.29
CA ASN A 29 8.06 27.08 -36.73
C ASN A 29 7.88 27.01 -35.19
N GLN A 30 8.90 27.09 -34.31
CA GLN A 30 9.75 28.24 -33.91
C GLN A 30 8.93 29.50 -33.55
N ASP A 31 9.08 30.18 -32.40
CA ASP A 31 9.97 30.07 -31.21
C ASP A 31 9.11 30.28 -29.92
N SER A 32 9.49 29.93 -28.70
CA SER A 32 10.40 30.73 -27.85
C SER A 32 10.62 30.11 -26.45
N VAL A 33 11.69 30.51 -25.78
CA VAL A 33 12.20 29.99 -24.49
C VAL A 33 11.39 30.46 -23.28
N SER A 34 11.25 29.60 -22.27
CA SER A 34 11.35 30.00 -20.84
C SER A 34 11.87 28.85 -19.99
N LYS A 35 13.03 29.07 -19.34
CA LYS A 35 13.58 28.21 -18.29
C LYS A 35 13.00 28.65 -16.95
N THR A 36 12.73 27.70 -16.05
CA THR A 36 13.06 27.80 -14.62
C THR A 36 13.32 26.39 -14.10
N GLU A 37 14.26 26.28 -13.17
CA GLU A 37 14.88 25.02 -12.76
C GLU A 37 14.18 24.32 -11.60
N GLN A 38 14.61 23.08 -11.41
CA GLN A 38 14.46 22.21 -10.24
C GLN A 38 14.37 22.96 -8.89
N ASN A 39 13.55 22.44 -7.98
CA ASN A 39 14.14 21.99 -6.71
C ASN A 39 13.42 20.78 -6.13
N GLN A 40 14.20 19.81 -5.69
CA GLN A 40 13.79 18.57 -5.05
C GLN A 40 14.48 18.54 -3.69
N GLN A 41 13.74 18.69 -2.59
CA GLN A 41 14.34 18.61 -1.26
C GLN A 41 13.72 17.52 -0.38
N VAL A 42 14.37 16.37 -0.45
CA VAL A 42 14.35 15.30 0.55
C VAL A 42 14.66 15.89 1.94
N LYS A 43 13.97 15.41 2.98
CA LYS A 43 14.42 15.55 4.37
C LYS A 43 14.50 14.18 5.04
N ASP A 44 15.63 13.52 4.80
CA ASP A 44 16.15 12.54 5.73
C ASP A 44 16.48 13.23 7.06
N SER A 45 16.18 12.57 8.18
CA SER A 45 16.78 12.95 9.46
C SER A 45 16.92 11.71 10.34
N VAL A 46 18.11 11.12 10.27
CA VAL A 46 18.55 9.99 11.07
C VAL A 46 19.39 10.50 12.24
N TYR A 47 19.01 10.06 13.44
CA TYR A 47 19.80 9.95 14.67
C TYR A 47 21.13 10.72 14.78
N LYS A 48 21.21 11.59 15.79
CA LYS A 48 22.35 11.55 16.72
C LYS A 48 21.86 11.46 18.16
N ALA A 49 22.49 10.56 18.90
CA ALA A 49 22.47 10.56 20.35
C ALA A 49 23.63 11.43 20.86
N ASP A 50 23.48 11.98 22.06
CA ASP A 50 24.62 12.20 22.95
C ASP A 50 24.17 11.94 24.39
N ASN A 51 25.11 11.52 25.22
CA ASN A 51 24.87 10.97 26.55
C ASN A 51 25.96 11.47 27.51
N THR A 52 25.73 11.37 28.83
CA THR A 52 26.64 11.76 29.94
C THR A 52 26.65 13.26 30.31
N GLY A 53 26.49 13.67 31.57
CA GLY A 53 26.06 12.93 32.77
C GLY A 53 26.49 13.56 34.11
N LYS A 54 25.84 13.13 35.21
CA LYS A 54 26.22 13.32 36.65
C LYS A 54 26.11 14.76 37.21
N THR A 55 25.76 15.06 38.48
CA THR A 55 25.35 14.30 39.71
C THR A 55 24.47 15.28 40.56
N ALA A 56 23.81 15.02 41.69
CA ALA A 56 23.79 13.91 42.67
C ALA A 56 22.48 13.89 43.52
N SER A 57 22.34 12.85 44.36
CA SER A 57 21.87 12.86 45.77
C SER A 57 20.53 13.50 46.22
N THR A 58 19.74 12.93 47.14
CA THR A 58 19.62 11.57 47.75
C THR A 58 18.23 11.52 48.41
N ASN A 59 17.58 10.34 48.52
CA ASN A 59 16.98 9.83 49.78
C ASN A 59 16.12 8.58 49.55
N ASP A 60 16.24 7.63 50.49
CA ASP A 60 15.60 6.32 50.51
C ASP A 60 14.07 6.37 50.65
N THR A 61 13.40 5.36 50.08
CA THR A 61 12.42 4.54 50.82
C THR A 61 12.26 3.18 50.12
N LYS A 62 12.49 2.08 50.86
CA LYS A 62 12.10 0.74 50.44
C LYS A 62 10.58 0.63 50.36
N VAL A 63 10.02 0.42 49.17
CA VAL A 63 8.69 -0.18 49.01
C VAL A 63 8.83 -1.46 48.20
N ASN A 64 8.80 -2.60 48.90
CA ASN A 64 8.76 -3.90 48.27
C ASN A 64 7.34 -4.15 47.72
N LYS A 65 7.14 -3.90 46.43
CA LYS A 65 5.97 -4.35 45.68
C LYS A 65 6.43 -5.16 44.48
N ASN A 66 6.30 -6.48 44.61
CA ASN A 66 5.99 -7.42 43.54
C ASN A 66 6.25 -6.88 42.13
N VAL A 67 7.51 -6.96 41.69
CA VAL A 67 7.81 -6.93 40.26
C VAL A 67 7.28 -8.24 39.72
N GLN A 68 6.04 -8.23 39.21
CA GLN A 68 5.59 -9.30 38.35
C GLN A 68 6.40 -9.17 37.06
N VAL A 69 7.54 -9.86 37.04
CA VAL A 69 8.41 -9.97 35.88
C VAL A 69 7.59 -10.63 34.79
N ILE A 70 6.99 -9.80 33.92
CA ILE A 70 6.33 -10.32 32.73
C ILE A 70 7.45 -10.74 31.79
N ASN A 71 7.89 -11.99 31.97
CA ASN A 71 8.65 -12.74 30.98
C ASN A 71 7.73 -13.01 29.78
N THR A 72 7.23 -11.97 29.10
CA THR A 72 6.56 -12.11 27.81
C THR A 72 7.63 -12.44 26.78
N THR A 73 7.87 -13.75 26.72
CA THR A 73 8.53 -14.50 25.67
C THR A 73 8.42 -13.86 24.28
N ASN A 74 9.45 -14.10 23.46
CA ASN A 74 9.59 -13.66 22.06
C ASN A 74 8.57 -14.29 21.09
N THR A 75 7.28 -14.36 21.47
CA THR A 75 6.28 -15.29 20.92
C THR A 75 4.96 -14.66 20.51
N VAL A 76 4.81 -13.32 20.52
CA VAL A 76 3.61 -12.68 19.96
C VAL A 76 3.53 -12.98 18.46
N THR A 77 2.57 -13.82 18.08
CA THR A 77 2.29 -14.28 16.71
C THR A 77 1.11 -13.55 16.06
N LYS A 78 0.12 -13.15 16.88
CA LYS A 78 -1.02 -12.32 16.49
C LYS A 78 -1.30 -11.25 17.54
N ILE A 79 -1.96 -10.17 17.13
CA ILE A 79 -2.44 -9.09 18.00
C ILE A 79 -3.91 -9.34 18.37
N GLU A 80 -4.22 -9.35 19.66
CA GLU A 80 -5.57 -9.58 20.19
C GLU A 80 -6.43 -8.31 20.21
N GLY A 81 -7.76 -8.45 20.12
CA GLY A 81 -8.72 -7.35 20.22
C GLY A 81 -8.66 -6.30 19.10
N ARG A 82 -8.04 -6.59 17.94
CA ARG A 82 -7.83 -5.62 16.84
C ARG A 82 -8.47 -5.99 15.51
N ARG A 83 -8.79 -7.27 15.26
CA ARG A 83 -9.26 -7.70 13.94
C ARG A 83 -10.56 -7.00 13.52
N LYS A 84 -11.63 -7.05 14.33
CA LYS A 84 -12.89 -6.33 14.07
C LYS A 84 -12.71 -4.83 13.81
N GLU A 85 -11.84 -4.16 14.56
CA GLU A 85 -11.56 -2.72 14.38
C GLU A 85 -11.04 -2.46 12.96
N PHE A 86 -10.01 -3.18 12.54
CA PHE A 86 -9.39 -2.96 11.23
C PHE A 86 -10.26 -3.45 10.06
N ILE A 87 -10.99 -4.57 10.20
CA ILE A 87 -11.98 -5.00 9.18
C ILE A 87 -13.04 -3.91 8.99
N GLY A 88 -13.64 -3.41 10.08
CA GLY A 88 -14.65 -2.34 10.00
C GLY A 88 -14.12 -1.05 9.35
N ARG A 89 -12.83 -0.74 9.51
CA ARG A 89 -12.17 0.39 8.84
C ARG A 89 -11.96 0.17 7.34
N LEU A 90 -11.57 -1.04 6.92
CA LEU A 90 -11.44 -1.39 5.50
C LEU A 90 -12.81 -1.41 4.79
N ASP A 91 -13.85 -1.85 5.49
CA ASP A 91 -15.24 -1.82 4.99
C ASP A 91 -15.78 -0.38 4.89
N SER A 92 -15.39 0.51 5.80
CA SER A 92 -15.70 1.95 5.69
C SER A 92 -15.00 2.61 4.51
N ILE A 93 -13.72 2.28 4.23
CA ILE A 93 -13.01 2.75 3.03
C ILE A 93 -13.77 2.34 1.77
N GLN A 94 -14.23 1.08 1.68
CA GLN A 94 -15.01 0.65 0.51
C GLN A 94 -16.32 1.45 0.37
N LYS A 95 -17.04 1.70 1.47
CA LYS A 95 -18.27 2.52 1.46
C LYS A 95 -18.02 3.97 1.05
N GLU A 96 -16.92 4.57 1.50
CA GLU A 96 -16.49 5.92 1.10
C GLU A 96 -16.19 5.97 -0.41
N LEU A 97 -15.50 4.95 -0.95
CA LEU A 97 -15.24 4.81 -2.38
C LEU A 97 -16.53 4.60 -3.19
N ASP A 98 -17.43 3.74 -2.73
CA ASP A 98 -18.72 3.47 -3.41
C ASP A 98 -19.66 4.70 -3.40
N ALA A 99 -19.47 5.63 -2.45
CA ALA A 99 -20.19 6.89 -2.36
C ALA A 99 -19.56 8.04 -3.19
N LEU A 100 -18.41 7.83 -3.84
CA LEU A 100 -17.76 8.87 -4.65
C LEU A 100 -18.63 9.27 -5.87
N PRO A 101 -18.75 10.56 -6.22
CA PRO A 101 -19.56 11.00 -7.35
C PRO A 101 -19.05 10.46 -8.71
N GLU A 102 -17.74 10.19 -8.84
CA GLU A 102 -17.17 9.54 -10.01
C GLU A 102 -17.53 8.05 -10.14
N LYS A 103 -17.95 7.36 -9.07
CA LYS A 103 -18.14 5.89 -9.04
C LYS A 103 -19.04 5.39 -10.17
N LYS A 104 -20.23 5.99 -10.33
CA LYS A 104 -21.19 5.62 -11.39
C LYS A 104 -20.60 5.74 -12.80
N ASN A 105 -19.81 6.78 -13.05
CA ASN A 105 -19.20 7.01 -14.37
C ASN A 105 -17.96 6.12 -14.57
N SER A 106 -17.23 5.81 -13.50
CA SER A 106 -16.15 4.82 -13.50
C SER A 106 -16.67 3.42 -13.85
N ASP A 107 -17.76 2.99 -13.19
CA ASP A 107 -18.44 1.71 -13.46
C ASP A 107 -18.99 1.64 -14.90
N ALA A 108 -19.37 2.78 -15.49
CA ALA A 108 -19.78 2.90 -16.89
C ALA A 108 -18.60 2.98 -17.89
N GLY A 109 -17.35 2.80 -17.44
CA GLY A 109 -16.17 2.79 -18.31
C GLY A 109 -15.68 4.17 -18.77
N VAL A 110 -16.15 5.27 -18.17
CA VAL A 110 -15.71 6.63 -18.55
C VAL A 110 -14.30 6.86 -18.03
N THR A 111 -13.29 6.81 -18.90
CA THR A 111 -11.86 6.80 -18.53
C THR A 111 -11.47 7.92 -17.56
N ILE A 112 -11.97 9.15 -17.73
CA ILE A 112 -11.63 10.25 -16.81
C ILE A 112 -12.17 10.03 -15.38
N ALA A 113 -13.33 9.40 -15.24
CA ALA A 113 -13.90 9.02 -13.95
C ALA A 113 -13.14 7.83 -13.34
N MET A 114 -12.77 6.83 -14.16
CA MET A 114 -11.93 5.71 -13.74
C MET A 114 -10.57 6.19 -13.22
N ARG A 115 -9.94 7.17 -13.88
CA ARG A 115 -8.68 7.77 -13.41
C ARG A 115 -8.82 8.43 -12.03
N SER A 116 -9.89 9.19 -11.80
CA SER A 116 -10.16 9.76 -10.47
C SER A 116 -10.42 8.69 -9.42
N TYR A 117 -11.28 7.72 -9.75
CA TYR A 117 -11.71 6.67 -8.84
C TYR A 117 -10.55 5.75 -8.42
N TYR A 118 -9.82 5.15 -9.36
CA TYR A 118 -8.79 4.18 -9.03
C TYR A 118 -7.53 4.81 -8.41
N GLY A 119 -7.21 6.06 -8.74
CA GLY A 119 -6.17 6.82 -8.04
C GLY A 119 -6.52 6.99 -6.55
N LYS A 120 -7.71 7.52 -6.25
CA LYS A 120 -8.21 7.64 -4.87
C LYS A 120 -8.31 6.29 -4.15
N SER A 121 -8.79 5.27 -4.85
CA SER A 121 -8.93 3.91 -4.30
C SER A 121 -7.59 3.32 -3.88
N TYR A 122 -6.55 3.50 -4.70
CA TYR A 122 -5.20 3.10 -4.33
C TYR A 122 -4.66 3.90 -3.13
N ASP A 123 -4.73 5.23 -3.16
CA ASP A 123 -4.25 6.10 -2.08
C ASP A 123 -4.86 5.75 -0.71
N MET A 124 -6.18 5.51 -0.67
CA MET A 124 -6.90 5.16 0.56
C MET A 124 -6.49 3.80 1.12
N TYR A 125 -6.32 2.79 0.25
CA TYR A 125 -5.91 1.46 0.70
C TYR A 125 -4.41 1.37 1.01
N ASP A 126 -3.52 2.11 0.32
CA ASP A 126 -2.08 2.14 0.66
C ASP A 126 -1.85 2.84 2.01
N LYS A 127 -2.58 3.93 2.29
CA LYS A 127 -2.59 4.54 3.62
C LYS A 127 -3.03 3.54 4.69
N ALA A 128 -4.13 2.81 4.48
CA ALA A 128 -4.60 1.79 5.41
C ALA A 128 -3.58 0.65 5.59
N LEU A 129 -2.93 0.22 4.52
CA LEU A 129 -1.89 -0.81 4.53
C LEU A 129 -0.70 -0.39 5.40
N ASN A 130 -0.24 0.85 5.23
CA ASN A 130 0.88 1.41 6.01
C ASN A 130 0.53 1.56 7.50
N GLU A 131 -0.71 1.91 7.83
CA GLU A 131 -1.19 1.96 9.21
C GLU A 131 -1.28 0.56 9.85
N ILE A 132 -1.82 -0.43 9.13
CA ILE A 132 -1.83 -1.84 9.53
C ILE A 132 -0.39 -2.33 9.78
N TYR A 133 0.49 -2.18 8.79
CA TYR A 133 1.89 -2.62 8.88
C TYR A 133 2.65 -1.92 10.02
N THR A 134 2.35 -0.64 10.29
CA THR A 134 2.91 0.10 11.43
C THR A 134 2.48 -0.48 12.77
N LEU A 135 1.21 -0.90 12.91
CA LEU A 135 0.73 -1.59 14.12
C LEU A 135 1.43 -2.96 14.27
N LEU A 136 1.48 -3.76 13.20
CA LEU A 136 2.16 -5.06 13.19
C LEU A 136 3.63 -4.94 13.60
N LYS A 137 4.35 -3.95 13.06
CA LYS A 137 5.75 -3.65 13.40
C LYS A 137 5.97 -3.29 14.88
N LYS A 138 4.97 -2.71 15.55
CA LYS A 138 5.06 -2.30 16.96
C LYS A 138 4.79 -3.44 17.95
N GLN A 139 4.02 -4.45 17.56
CA GLN A 139 3.46 -5.43 18.51
C GLN A 139 3.78 -6.91 18.20
N LEU A 140 4.09 -7.27 16.95
CA LEU A 140 4.53 -8.63 16.63
C LEU A 140 5.94 -8.90 17.17
N SER A 141 6.20 -10.15 17.55
CA SER A 141 7.53 -10.57 17.98
C SER A 141 8.58 -10.37 16.87
N PRO A 142 9.85 -10.06 17.19
CA PRO A 142 10.88 -9.75 16.18
C PRO A 142 11.06 -10.83 15.11
N LYS A 143 10.90 -12.11 15.47
CA LYS A 143 10.98 -13.25 14.53
C LYS A 143 9.84 -13.21 13.50
N ILE A 144 8.60 -13.00 13.95
CA ILE A 144 7.43 -12.94 13.08
C ILE A 144 7.49 -11.66 12.23
N MET A 145 7.85 -10.52 12.83
CA MET A 145 7.97 -9.27 12.09
C MET A 145 9.06 -9.30 11.01
N LYS A 146 10.21 -9.94 11.28
CA LYS A 146 11.26 -10.15 10.26
C LYS A 146 10.76 -11.01 9.09
N ASN A 147 9.99 -12.06 9.35
CA ASN A 147 9.37 -12.87 8.30
C ASN A 147 8.34 -12.07 7.48
N LEU A 148 7.47 -11.32 8.17
CA LEU A 148 6.50 -10.43 7.54
C LEU A 148 7.18 -9.36 6.67
N GLN A 149 8.25 -8.72 7.14
CA GLN A 149 9.02 -7.77 6.33
C GLN A 149 9.56 -8.40 5.04
N THR A 150 10.06 -9.64 5.10
CA THR A 150 10.49 -10.39 3.90
C THR A 150 9.32 -10.69 2.96
N LYS A 151 8.16 -11.11 3.49
CA LYS A 151 6.93 -11.27 2.68
C LYS A 151 6.52 -9.95 2.03
N GLN A 152 6.53 -8.83 2.77
CA GLN A 152 6.08 -7.52 2.31
C GLN A 152 6.98 -6.97 1.20
N ILE A 153 8.30 -7.07 1.32
CA ILE A 153 9.25 -6.67 0.27
C ILE A 153 9.04 -7.49 -1.01
N LYS A 154 8.78 -8.80 -0.88
CA LYS A 154 8.47 -9.65 -2.03
C LYS A 154 7.13 -9.25 -2.67
N TRP A 155 6.09 -9.05 -1.86
CA TRP A 155 4.77 -8.64 -2.32
C TRP A 155 4.81 -7.30 -3.05
N ILE A 156 5.51 -6.27 -2.54
CA ILE A 156 5.68 -4.98 -3.23
C ILE A 156 6.25 -5.20 -4.63
N LYS A 157 7.35 -5.96 -4.76
CA LYS A 157 7.95 -6.25 -6.08
C LYS A 157 6.99 -6.98 -7.04
N GLN A 158 6.10 -7.82 -6.52
CA GLN A 158 5.09 -8.51 -7.31
C GLN A 158 3.93 -7.58 -7.70
N LYS A 159 3.51 -6.68 -6.79
CA LYS A 159 2.48 -5.66 -7.00
C LYS A 159 2.90 -4.67 -8.09
N GLU A 160 4.06 -4.02 -7.95
CA GLU A 160 4.51 -3.02 -8.94
C GLU A 160 4.70 -3.69 -10.32
N ALA A 161 5.37 -4.84 -10.40
CA ALA A 161 5.57 -5.54 -11.68
C ALA A 161 4.28 -6.05 -12.33
N ALA A 162 3.22 -6.31 -11.55
CA ALA A 162 1.89 -6.60 -12.08
C ALA A 162 1.24 -5.32 -12.62
N ALA A 163 1.31 -4.21 -11.90
CA ALA A 163 0.77 -2.92 -12.35
C ALA A 163 1.47 -2.40 -13.62
N ASP A 164 2.80 -2.49 -13.70
CA ASP A 164 3.59 -2.18 -14.90
C ASP A 164 3.11 -3.01 -16.11
N LYS A 165 2.88 -4.32 -15.90
CA LYS A 165 2.43 -5.23 -16.96
C LYS A 165 1.00 -4.93 -17.43
N GLU A 166 0.09 -4.57 -16.52
CA GLU A 166 -1.26 -4.16 -16.90
C GLU A 166 -1.25 -2.80 -17.61
N ALA A 167 -0.39 -1.86 -17.19
CA ALA A 167 -0.21 -0.56 -17.84
C ALA A 167 0.33 -0.69 -19.27
N ALA A 168 1.37 -1.51 -19.48
CA ALA A 168 2.05 -1.67 -20.77
C ALA A 168 1.14 -2.14 -21.92
N GLN A 169 -0.01 -2.76 -21.63
CA GLN A 169 -1.02 -3.11 -22.64
C GLN A 169 -1.70 -1.88 -23.28
N TYR A 170 -1.54 -0.70 -22.67
CA TYR A 170 -2.18 0.56 -23.05
C TYR A 170 -1.17 1.71 -23.21
N GLU A 171 0.12 1.41 -23.38
CA GLU A 171 1.23 2.38 -23.43
C GLU A 171 0.94 3.57 -24.37
N GLY A 172 1.09 4.79 -23.86
CA GLY A 172 0.78 6.04 -24.56
C GLY A 172 -0.71 6.39 -24.60
N GLY A 173 -1.59 5.55 -24.06
CA GLY A 173 -3.03 5.73 -24.00
C GLY A 173 -3.53 6.34 -22.68
N THR A 174 -4.70 6.99 -22.71
CA THR A 174 -5.32 7.57 -21.49
C THR A 174 -5.69 6.52 -20.43
N PHE A 175 -5.83 5.25 -20.83
CA PHE A 175 -6.17 4.10 -20.00
C PHE A 175 -4.96 3.46 -19.30
N GLU A 176 -3.72 3.75 -19.72
CA GLU A 176 -2.48 3.24 -19.08
C GLU A 176 -2.49 3.46 -17.56
N PHE A 177 -2.78 4.69 -17.14
CA PHE A 177 -2.93 5.07 -15.74
C PHE A 177 -4.06 4.30 -15.03
N VAL A 178 -5.16 3.99 -15.74
CA VAL A 178 -6.30 3.27 -15.17
C VAL A 178 -5.90 1.83 -14.89
N ALA A 179 -5.28 1.15 -15.85
CA ALA A 179 -4.79 -0.22 -15.69
C ALA A 179 -3.75 -0.33 -14.56
N TYR A 180 -2.80 0.60 -14.50
CA TYR A 180 -1.81 0.70 -13.43
C TYR A 180 -2.47 0.81 -12.04
N ASN A 181 -3.31 1.84 -11.84
CA ASN A 181 -3.89 2.13 -10.52
C ASN A 181 -4.95 1.10 -10.10
N LEU A 182 -5.69 0.51 -11.04
CA LEU A 182 -6.60 -0.61 -10.76
C LEU A 182 -5.84 -1.82 -10.20
N SER A 183 -4.73 -2.20 -10.84
CA SER A 183 -3.89 -3.33 -10.41
C SER A 183 -3.26 -3.07 -9.03
N LEU A 184 -2.77 -1.84 -8.80
CA LEU A 184 -2.27 -1.41 -7.49
C LEU A 184 -3.35 -1.44 -6.41
N TYR A 185 -4.54 -0.90 -6.70
CA TYR A 185 -5.68 -0.84 -5.77
C TYR A 185 -6.11 -2.24 -5.32
N GLU A 186 -6.43 -3.14 -6.24
CA GLU A 186 -6.96 -4.47 -5.89
C GLU A 186 -5.94 -5.28 -5.08
N SER A 187 -4.66 -5.28 -5.48
CA SER A 187 -3.61 -6.00 -4.74
C SER A 187 -3.35 -5.41 -3.36
N THR A 188 -3.43 -4.08 -3.21
CA THR A 188 -3.26 -3.38 -1.93
C THR A 188 -4.44 -3.62 -0.99
N LYS A 189 -5.66 -3.61 -1.52
CA LYS A 189 -6.89 -3.97 -0.80
C LYS A 189 -6.85 -5.40 -0.30
N GLU A 190 -6.54 -6.38 -1.15
CA GLU A 190 -6.36 -7.78 -0.76
C GLU A 190 -5.32 -7.91 0.36
N ARG A 191 -4.16 -7.25 0.20
CA ARG A 191 -3.08 -7.27 1.20
C ARG A 191 -3.50 -6.71 2.56
N CYS A 192 -4.32 -5.66 2.60
CA CYS A 192 -4.87 -5.14 3.85
C CYS A 192 -5.69 -6.21 4.60
N TYR A 193 -6.61 -6.89 3.92
CA TYR A 193 -7.41 -7.96 4.52
C TYR A 193 -6.55 -9.18 4.89
N GLU A 194 -5.54 -9.54 4.09
CA GLU A 194 -4.59 -10.62 4.41
C GLU A 194 -3.84 -10.32 5.72
N LEU A 195 -3.25 -9.13 5.86
CA LEU A 195 -2.48 -8.75 7.04
C LEU A 195 -3.33 -8.74 8.33
N VAL A 196 -4.56 -8.23 8.24
CA VAL A 196 -5.49 -8.20 9.38
C VAL A 196 -5.92 -9.61 9.78
N ASN A 197 -6.22 -10.50 8.83
CA ASN A 197 -6.67 -11.86 9.13
C ASN A 197 -5.52 -12.81 9.54
N GLU A 198 -4.32 -12.67 8.96
CA GLU A 198 -3.16 -13.48 9.35
C GLU A 198 -2.64 -13.06 10.73
N TYR A 199 -2.50 -11.76 11.01
CA TYR A 199 -1.77 -11.25 12.18
C TYR A 199 -2.62 -10.62 13.28
N MET A 200 -3.95 -10.59 13.18
CA MET A 200 -4.83 -10.11 14.24
C MET A 200 -5.91 -11.15 14.61
N THR A 201 -6.46 -11.03 15.81
CA THR A 201 -7.67 -11.72 16.27
C THR A 201 -8.60 -10.72 16.97
N ASP A 202 -9.83 -11.15 17.21
CA ASP A 202 -10.69 -10.55 18.22
C ASP A 202 -10.35 -11.12 19.60
#